data_AF-A0A4Q3YJF5-F1
#
_entry.id   AF-A0A4Q3YJF5-F1
#
_cell.length_a   1.000
_cell.length_b   1.000
_cell.length_c   1.000
_cell.angle_alpha   90.00
_cell.angle_beta   90.00
_cell.angle_gamma   90.00
#
_symmetry.space_group_name_H-M   'P 1'
#
loop_
_entity.id
_entity.type
_entity.pdbx_description
1 polymer ?
#
loop_
_entity_poly.entity_id
_entity_poly.type
_entity_poly.pdbx_seq_one_letter_code
_entity_poly.pdbx_strand_id
1 'polypeptide(L)'
;IYLCYEGAEKLYAVFFPHAAHGHEKEVLGVKTDPVALENQKVSGAVRTDFILSAEIMALTLADISQTSIYMQGFVLAAVGIVITLAVYGFVALIVKADDVGIAMANTSSSIARVAGRGLVYGMPIFLKLLAAVGTAAMLWVGGSILVHGMAELGYAGPEHVIHDASATVVTALGFAPAIVGWFAKSAMQAAIAILVGAIALVAMGNVVAPVWKLVRARSQKIQR
;
A
#
# COMPACT_ATOMS: atom_id res chain seq x y z
N ILE A 1 -10.88 1.15 -2.44
CA ILE A 1 -11.20 -0.31 -2.52
C ILE A 1 -9.98 -1.13 -2.91
N TYR A 2 -9.29 -0.85 -4.03
CA TYR A 2 -8.10 -1.63 -4.45
C TYR A 2 -7.01 -1.70 -3.36
N LEU A 3 -6.62 -0.57 -2.75
CA LEU A 3 -5.64 -0.55 -1.67
C LEU A 3 -6.07 -1.31 -0.42
N CYS A 4 -7.36 -1.24 -0.09
CA CYS A 4 -7.94 -2.02 1.01
C CYS A 4 -7.85 -3.51 0.72
N TYR A 5 -8.17 -3.93 -0.51
CA TYR A 5 -8.03 -5.30 -0.97
C TYR A 5 -6.58 -5.79 -0.92
N GLU A 6 -5.65 -5.07 -1.56
CA GLU A 6 -4.24 -5.47 -1.63
C GLU A 6 -3.57 -5.46 -0.25
N GLY A 7 -3.88 -4.47 0.59
CA GLY A 7 -3.42 -4.40 1.97
C GLY A 7 -3.96 -5.55 2.82
N ALA A 8 -5.24 -5.88 2.69
CA ALA A 8 -5.85 -7.00 3.40
C ALA A 8 -5.31 -8.35 2.90
N GLU A 9 -5.03 -8.51 1.61
CA GLU A 9 -4.43 -9.72 1.04
C GLU A 9 -3.02 -9.94 1.58
N LYS A 10 -2.18 -8.90 1.58
CA LYS A 10 -0.82 -8.97 2.16
C LYS A 10 -0.86 -9.27 3.66
N LEU A 11 -1.78 -8.65 4.39
CA LEU A 11 -2.00 -8.94 5.80
C LEU A 11 -2.42 -10.41 6.02
N TYR A 12 -3.39 -10.89 5.24
CA TYR A 12 -3.87 -12.27 5.28
C TYR A 12 -2.74 -13.26 4.94
N ALA A 13 -1.89 -12.96 3.97
CA ALA A 13 -0.76 -13.81 3.58
C ALA A 13 0.29 -13.95 4.68
N VAL A 14 0.47 -12.94 5.53
CA VAL A 14 1.34 -13.02 6.70
C VAL A 14 0.78 -13.99 7.75
N PHE A 15 -0.54 -13.99 7.98
CA PHE A 15 -1.18 -14.87 8.96
C PHE A 15 -1.47 -16.29 8.42
N PHE A 16 -1.70 -16.43 7.12
CA PHE A 16 -2.06 -17.69 6.45
C PHE A 16 -1.19 -17.95 5.20
N PRO A 17 0.13 -18.18 5.38
CA PRO A 17 1.08 -18.32 4.27
C PRO A 17 0.76 -19.49 3.32
N HIS A 18 0.02 -20.50 3.77
CA HIS A 18 -0.36 -21.67 2.96
C HIS A 18 -1.63 -21.45 2.11
N ALA A 19 -2.43 -20.41 2.39
CA ALA A 19 -3.65 -20.09 1.64
C ALA A 19 -3.43 -18.97 0.60
N ALA A 20 -2.39 -18.17 0.74
CA ALA A 20 -2.13 -16.95 -0.05
C ALA A 20 -1.71 -17.20 -1.50
N HIS A 21 -1.25 -18.42 -1.85
CA HIS A 21 -0.77 -18.72 -3.21
C HIS A 21 -1.87 -19.18 -4.18
N GLY A 22 -3.13 -19.24 -3.75
CA GLY A 22 -4.24 -19.74 -4.58
C GLY A 22 -4.85 -18.71 -5.53
N HIS A 23 -5.06 -17.46 -5.08
CA HIS A 23 -5.99 -16.55 -5.77
C HIS A 23 -5.44 -15.88 -7.03
N GLU A 24 -4.18 -15.43 -7.07
CA GLU A 24 -3.58 -14.92 -8.32
C GLU A 24 -3.26 -16.04 -9.32
N LYS A 25 -2.82 -17.21 -8.84
CA LYS A 25 -2.42 -18.33 -9.70
C LYS A 25 -3.61 -18.97 -10.41
N GLU A 26 -4.79 -19.03 -9.78
CA GLU A 26 -6.00 -19.59 -10.40
C GLU A 26 -6.61 -18.69 -11.48
N VAL A 27 -6.47 -17.37 -11.40
CA VAL A 27 -7.14 -16.43 -12.32
C VAL A 27 -6.29 -16.16 -13.57
N LEU A 28 -4.97 -16.04 -13.42
CA LEU A 28 -4.10 -15.54 -14.50
C LEU A 28 -3.45 -16.64 -15.37
N GLY A 29 -3.50 -17.90 -14.92
CA GLY A 29 -2.85 -19.01 -15.61
C GLY A 29 -1.32 -18.94 -15.49
N VAL A 30 -0.69 -20.11 -15.36
CA VAL A 30 0.77 -20.20 -15.25
C VAL A 30 1.39 -19.73 -16.56
N LYS A 31 1.92 -18.51 -16.59
CA LYS A 31 2.79 -18.06 -17.68
C LYS A 31 4.18 -18.61 -17.44
N THR A 32 4.60 -19.54 -18.30
CA THR A 32 5.90 -20.21 -18.23
C THR A 32 7.05 -19.36 -18.79
N ASP A 33 6.74 -18.23 -19.44
CA ASP A 33 7.71 -17.33 -20.05
C ASP A 33 8.27 -16.31 -19.02
N PRO A 34 9.59 -16.33 -18.74
CA PRO A 34 10.25 -15.37 -17.84
C PRO A 34 10.03 -13.92 -18.22
N VAL A 35 10.01 -13.59 -19.52
CA VAL A 35 9.84 -12.21 -20.02
C VAL A 35 8.41 -11.74 -19.78
N ALA A 36 7.42 -12.61 -19.98
CA ALA A 36 6.03 -12.30 -19.68
C ALA A 36 5.79 -12.07 -18.18
N LEU A 37 6.49 -12.79 -17.31
CA LEU A 37 6.42 -12.60 -15.85
C LEU A 37 7.08 -11.28 -15.41
N GLU A 38 8.23 -10.92 -16.00
CA GLU A 38 8.90 -9.66 -15.73
C GLU A 38 8.02 -8.47 -16.17
N ASN A 39 7.53 -8.48 -17.41
CA ASN A 39 6.63 -7.44 -17.93
C ASN A 39 5.37 -7.29 -17.08
N GLN A 40 4.82 -8.39 -16.57
CA GLN A 40 3.66 -8.35 -15.68
C GLN A 40 3.99 -7.70 -14.34
N LYS A 41 5.16 -8.01 -13.75
CA LYS A 41 5.61 -7.37 -12.50
C LYS A 41 5.85 -5.87 -12.70
N VAL A 42 6.53 -5.49 -13.78
CA VAL A 42 6.76 -4.07 -14.12
C VAL A 42 5.44 -3.35 -14.32
N SER A 43 4.51 -3.91 -15.10
CA SER A 43 3.19 -3.31 -15.32
C SER A 43 2.36 -3.19 -14.04
N GLY A 44 2.41 -4.19 -13.16
CA GLY A 44 1.75 -4.14 -11.85
C GLY A 44 2.33 -3.05 -10.95
N ALA A 45 3.66 -2.92 -10.91
CA ALA A 45 4.34 -1.87 -10.15
C ALA A 45 3.97 -0.46 -10.64
N VAL A 46 3.97 -0.24 -11.97
CA VAL A 46 3.60 1.06 -12.56
C VAL A 46 2.13 1.41 -12.26
N ARG A 47 1.21 0.44 -12.33
CA ARG A 47 -0.20 0.69 -11.98
C ARG A 47 -0.37 1.07 -10.52
N THR A 48 0.34 0.38 -9.63
CA THR A 48 0.27 0.65 -8.19
C THR A 48 0.83 2.03 -7.89
N ASP A 49 1.97 2.40 -8.48
CA ASP A 49 2.58 3.73 -8.34
C ASP A 49 1.68 4.84 -8.90
N PHE A 50 1.02 4.62 -10.04
CA PHE A 50 0.06 5.57 -10.61
C PHE A 50 -1.15 5.76 -9.70
N ILE A 51 -1.70 4.68 -9.13
CA ILE A 51 -2.83 4.77 -8.20
C ILE A 51 -2.41 5.54 -6.94
N LEU A 52 -1.25 5.22 -6.36
CA LEU A 52 -0.77 5.90 -5.16
C LEU A 52 -0.42 7.37 -5.40
N SER A 53 0.19 7.70 -6.54
CA SER A 53 0.49 9.09 -6.88
C SER A 53 -0.77 9.90 -7.16
N ALA A 54 -1.75 9.34 -7.87
CA ALA A 54 -3.06 9.97 -8.07
C ALA A 54 -3.79 10.19 -6.75
N GLU A 55 -3.65 9.25 -5.81
CA GLU A 55 -4.24 9.32 -4.48
C GLU A 55 -3.70 10.48 -3.65
N ILE A 56 -2.38 10.60 -3.54
CA ILE A 56 -1.74 11.70 -2.82
C ILE A 56 -2.10 13.04 -3.47
N MET A 57 -2.19 13.08 -4.80
CA MET A 57 -2.57 14.29 -5.53
C MET A 57 -4.02 14.69 -5.25
N ALA A 58 -4.94 13.73 -5.20
CA ALA A 58 -6.35 13.97 -4.88
C ALA A 58 -6.51 14.47 -3.43
N LEU A 59 -5.81 13.86 -2.47
CA LEU A 59 -5.80 14.32 -1.08
C LEU A 59 -5.24 15.75 -0.96
N THR A 60 -4.11 16.02 -1.61
CA THR A 60 -3.50 17.35 -1.62
C THR A 60 -4.47 18.37 -2.20
N LEU A 61 -5.16 18.04 -3.30
CA LEU A 61 -6.14 18.90 -3.95
C LEU A 61 -7.37 19.15 -3.06
N ALA A 62 -7.85 18.14 -2.32
CA ALA A 62 -8.96 18.28 -1.39
C ALA A 62 -8.64 19.32 -0.28
N ASP A 63 -7.43 19.26 0.29
CA ASP A 63 -6.98 20.16 1.35
C ASP A 63 -6.87 21.62 0.89
N ILE A 64 -6.56 21.86 -0.40
CA ILE A 64 -6.39 23.20 -0.98
C ILE A 64 -7.52 23.59 -1.93
N SER A 65 -8.63 22.86 -1.90
CA SER A 65 -9.76 23.00 -2.83
C SER A 65 -10.38 24.41 -2.81
N GLN A 66 -10.26 25.14 -1.70
CA GLN A 66 -10.78 26.49 -1.52
C GLN A 66 -9.83 27.62 -1.99
N THR A 67 -8.64 27.27 -2.50
CA THR A 67 -7.65 28.24 -3.00
C THR A 67 -7.81 28.53 -4.49
N SER A 68 -7.12 29.56 -5.01
CA SER A 68 -7.17 29.87 -6.45
C SER A 68 -6.54 28.77 -7.30
N ILE A 69 -7.01 28.59 -8.53
CA ILE A 69 -6.51 27.56 -9.46
C ILE A 69 -4.99 27.63 -9.68
N TYR A 70 -4.42 28.85 -9.63
CA TYR A 70 -2.97 29.07 -9.73
C TYR A 70 -2.22 28.56 -8.50
N MET A 71 -2.76 28.77 -7.30
CA MET A 71 -2.20 28.23 -6.06
C MET A 71 -2.30 26.71 -6.01
N GLN A 72 -3.44 26.15 -6.42
CA GLN A 72 -3.61 24.70 -6.54
C GLN A 72 -2.56 24.11 -7.48
N GLY A 73 -2.43 24.66 -8.69
CA GLY A 73 -1.44 24.19 -9.67
C GLY A 73 0.00 24.25 -9.14
N PHE A 74 0.36 25.32 -8.44
CA PHE A 74 1.70 25.45 -7.85
C PHE A 74 1.95 24.42 -6.74
N VAL A 75 1.00 24.24 -5.82
CA VAL A 75 1.13 23.28 -4.72
C VAL A 75 1.19 21.85 -5.25
N LEU A 76 0.30 21.46 -6.17
CA LEU A 76 0.32 20.12 -6.76
C LEU A 76 1.63 19.83 -7.50
N ALA A 77 2.16 20.81 -8.26
CA ALA A 77 3.45 20.68 -8.93
C ALA A 77 4.61 20.53 -7.93
N ALA A 78 4.63 21.35 -6.87
CA ALA A 78 5.64 21.29 -5.83
C ALA A 78 5.60 19.95 -5.08
N VAL A 79 4.42 19.49 -4.66
CA VAL A 79 4.22 18.20 -3.99
C VAL A 79 4.65 17.05 -4.90
N GLY A 80 4.26 17.06 -6.17
CA GLY A 80 4.68 16.04 -7.14
C GLY A 80 6.21 15.94 -7.27
N ILE A 81 6.90 17.07 -7.39
CA ILE A 81 8.37 17.11 -7.48
C ILE A 81 9.00 16.60 -6.18
N VAL A 82 8.55 17.10 -5.03
CA VAL A 82 9.11 16.75 -3.72
C VAL A 82 8.95 15.25 -3.45
N ILE A 83 7.76 14.69 -3.68
CA ILE A 83 7.51 13.27 -3.45
C ILE A 83 8.32 12.41 -4.42
N THR A 84 8.40 12.80 -5.70
CA THR A 84 9.23 12.08 -6.68
C THR A 84 10.69 12.02 -6.20
N LEU A 85 11.27 13.17 -5.86
CA LEU A 85 12.65 13.22 -5.38
C LEU A 85 12.84 12.47 -4.06
N ALA A 86 11.91 12.59 -3.13
CA ALA A 86 11.98 11.93 -1.83
C ALA A 86 11.90 10.40 -1.96
N VAL A 87 10.92 9.88 -2.70
CA VAL A 87 10.70 8.43 -2.85
C VAL A 87 11.82 7.80 -3.67
N TYR A 88 12.10 8.31 -4.87
CA TYR A 88 13.16 7.75 -5.72
C TYR A 88 14.55 7.96 -5.12
N GLY A 89 14.78 9.10 -4.46
CA GLY A 89 16.01 9.36 -3.73
C GLY A 89 16.20 8.40 -2.56
N PHE A 90 15.16 8.15 -1.76
CA PHE A 90 15.21 7.21 -0.66
C PHE A 90 15.46 5.77 -1.14
N VAL A 91 14.78 5.32 -2.20
CA VAL A 91 15.03 4.00 -2.80
C VAL A 91 16.46 3.90 -3.33
N ALA A 92 16.97 4.93 -4.00
CA ALA A 92 18.35 4.96 -4.48
C ALA A 92 19.37 4.88 -3.32
N LEU A 93 19.09 5.52 -2.18
CA LEU A 93 19.92 5.41 -0.98
C LEU A 93 19.91 3.99 -0.41
N ILE A 94 18.76 3.32 -0.38
CA ILE A 94 18.66 1.92 0.09
C ILE A 94 19.49 1.00 -0.80
N VAL A 95 19.33 1.10 -2.13
CA VAL A 95 20.08 0.28 -3.09
C VAL A 95 21.58 0.55 -2.96
N LYS A 96 21.97 1.82 -2.81
CA LYS A 96 23.37 2.19 -2.62
C LYS A 96 23.95 1.66 -1.32
N ALA A 97 23.16 1.62 -0.25
CA ALA A 97 23.58 1.06 1.02
C ALA A 97 23.85 -0.45 0.93
N ASP A 98 23.05 -1.17 0.12
CA ASP A 98 23.28 -2.61 -0.16
C ASP A 98 24.59 -2.84 -0.91
N ASP A 99 24.83 -2.08 -2.00
CA ASP A 99 26.06 -2.14 -2.79
C ASP A 99 27.30 -1.82 -1.94
N VAL A 100 27.22 -0.78 -1.10
CA VAL A 100 28.29 -0.38 -0.18
C VAL A 100 28.53 -1.47 0.87
N GLY A 101 27.48 -2.13 1.35
CA GLY A 101 27.59 -3.27 2.26
C GLY A 101 28.45 -4.39 1.68
N ILE A 102 28.21 -4.77 0.42
CA ILE A 102 28.99 -5.78 -0.29
C ILE A 102 30.45 -5.32 -0.49
N ALA A 103 30.66 -4.07 -0.90
CA ALA A 103 32.00 -3.53 -1.10
C ALA A 103 32.82 -3.52 0.21
N MET A 104 32.21 -3.11 1.32
CA MET A 104 32.82 -3.11 2.64
C MET A 104 33.12 -4.53 3.14
N ALA A 105 32.21 -5.49 2.88
CA ALA A 105 32.38 -6.90 3.26
C ALA A 105 33.59 -7.56 2.57
N ASN A 106 34.02 -7.06 1.41
CA ASN A 106 35.17 -7.58 0.66
C ASN A 106 36.48 -6.81 0.94
N THR A 107 36.49 -5.84 1.85
CA THR A 107 37.67 -5.03 2.16
C THR A 107 38.65 -5.75 3.11
N SER A 108 39.93 -5.35 3.08
CA SER A 108 41.01 -5.88 3.94
C SER A 108 40.89 -5.46 5.42
N SER A 109 40.26 -4.31 5.69
CA SER A 109 39.98 -3.83 7.04
C SER A 109 38.98 -4.72 7.78
N SER A 110 39.37 -5.23 8.96
CA SER A 110 38.55 -6.10 9.80
C SER A 110 37.25 -5.42 10.24
N ILE A 111 37.33 -4.14 10.62
CA ILE A 111 36.16 -3.36 11.09
C ILE A 111 35.18 -3.10 9.93
N ALA A 112 35.70 -2.68 8.77
CA ALA A 112 34.86 -2.45 7.59
C ALA A 112 34.18 -3.73 7.11
N ARG A 113 34.89 -4.87 7.18
CA ARG A 113 34.36 -6.18 6.82
C ARG A 113 33.20 -6.62 7.72
N VAL A 114 33.33 -6.44 9.04
CA VAL A 114 32.27 -6.78 10.00
C VAL A 114 31.05 -5.88 9.79
N ALA A 115 31.26 -4.57 9.62
CA ALA A 115 30.19 -3.62 9.33
C ALA A 115 29.48 -3.92 8.00
N GLY A 116 30.24 -4.20 6.93
CA GLY A 116 29.69 -4.56 5.62
C GLY A 116 28.86 -5.84 5.65
N ARG A 117 29.33 -6.89 6.35
CA ARG A 117 28.53 -8.09 6.59
C ARG A 117 27.25 -7.79 7.37
N GLY A 118 27.33 -6.94 8.39
CA GLY A 118 26.17 -6.47 9.14
C GLY A 118 25.12 -5.80 8.25
N LEU A 119 25.54 -4.92 7.33
CA LEU A 119 24.65 -4.28 6.37
C LEU A 119 23.96 -5.29 5.44
N VAL A 120 24.73 -6.22 4.86
CA VAL A 120 24.19 -7.24 3.93
C VAL A 120 23.22 -8.19 4.63
N TYR A 121 23.56 -8.66 5.84
CA TYR A 121 22.65 -9.53 6.61
C TYR A 121 21.43 -8.77 7.18
N GLY A 122 21.57 -7.46 7.41
CA GLY A 122 20.48 -6.59 7.86
C GLY A 122 19.48 -6.25 6.75
N MET A 123 19.93 -6.17 5.50
CA MET A 123 19.10 -5.74 4.37
C MET A 123 17.79 -6.53 4.21
N PRO A 124 17.76 -7.88 4.29
CA PRO A 124 16.51 -8.65 4.20
C PRO A 124 15.52 -8.32 5.32
N ILE A 125 16.01 -8.05 6.53
CA ILE A 125 15.16 -7.69 7.67
C ILE A 125 14.61 -6.28 7.47
N PHE A 126 15.46 -5.35 7.04
CA PHE A 126 15.07 -3.99 6.73
C PHE A 126 13.99 -3.94 5.63
N LEU A 127 14.16 -4.69 4.53
CA LEU A 127 13.16 -4.78 3.46
C LEU A 127 11.84 -5.42 3.93
N LYS A 128 11.89 -6.41 4.83
CA LYS A 128 10.67 -6.98 5.44
C LYS A 128 9.94 -5.97 6.31
N LEU A 129 10.67 -5.19 7.10
CA LEU A 129 10.09 -4.12 7.92
C LEU A 129 9.48 -3.03 7.04
N LEU A 130 10.18 -2.61 5.97
CA LEU A 130 9.63 -1.68 4.99
C LEU A 130 8.36 -2.21 4.33
N ALA A 131 8.32 -3.50 3.96
CA ALA A 131 7.12 -4.12 3.40
C ALA A 131 5.95 -4.14 4.40
N ALA A 132 6.23 -4.40 5.69
CA ALA A 132 5.22 -4.35 6.74
C ALA A 132 4.68 -2.93 6.96
N VAL A 133 5.57 -1.94 7.04
CA VAL A 133 5.22 -0.52 7.14
C VAL A 133 4.42 -0.08 5.91
N GLY A 134 4.83 -0.49 4.71
CA GLY A 134 4.11 -0.21 3.47
C GLY A 134 2.71 -0.82 3.46
N THR A 135 2.53 -2.04 3.96
CA THR A 135 1.21 -2.68 4.08
C THR A 135 0.33 -1.94 5.10
N ALA A 136 0.88 -1.52 6.24
CA ALA A 136 0.17 -0.71 7.22
C ALA A 136 -0.24 0.65 6.62
N ALA A 137 0.64 1.29 5.84
CA ALA A 137 0.34 2.52 5.12
C ALA A 137 -0.77 2.31 4.08
N MET A 138 -0.74 1.24 3.28
CA MET A 138 -1.80 0.92 2.30
C MET A 138 -3.17 0.80 2.97
N LEU A 139 -3.25 0.13 4.12
CA LEU A 139 -4.50 -0.02 4.89
C LEU A 139 -4.96 1.30 5.47
N TRP A 140 -4.05 2.09 6.05
CA TRP A 140 -4.38 3.42 6.56
C TRP A 140 -4.92 4.30 5.43
N VAL A 141 -4.14 4.54 4.39
CA VAL A 141 -4.48 5.51 3.34
C VAL A 141 -5.78 5.08 2.66
N GLY A 142 -5.92 3.80 2.31
CA GLY A 142 -7.16 3.27 1.76
C GLY A 142 -8.38 3.44 2.67
N GLY A 143 -8.19 3.31 3.99
CA GLY A 143 -9.23 3.57 4.98
C GLY A 143 -9.61 5.04 5.09
N SER A 144 -8.62 5.93 5.09
CA SER A 144 -8.87 7.37 5.13
C SER A 144 -9.65 7.85 3.91
N ILE A 145 -9.36 7.34 2.71
CA ILE A 145 -10.09 7.73 1.49
C ILE A 145 -11.50 7.18 1.47
N LEU A 146 -11.71 5.96 1.96
CA LEU A 146 -13.06 5.43 2.09
C LEU A 146 -13.90 6.29 3.03
N VAL A 147 -13.36 6.65 4.19
CA VAL A 147 -14.08 7.45 5.18
C VAL A 147 -14.37 8.86 4.66
N HIS A 148 -13.36 9.58 4.15
CA HIS A 148 -13.58 10.94 3.61
C HIS A 148 -14.45 10.91 2.35
N GLY A 149 -14.22 9.96 1.44
CA GLY A 149 -15.03 9.82 0.23
C GLY A 149 -16.49 9.50 0.55
N MET A 150 -16.78 8.70 1.59
CA MET A 150 -18.16 8.48 2.06
C MET A 150 -18.80 9.75 2.61
N ALA A 151 -18.03 10.57 3.35
CA ALA A 151 -18.52 11.84 3.87
C ALA A 151 -18.85 12.83 2.75
N GLU A 152 -17.99 12.95 1.73
CA GLU A 152 -18.25 13.77 0.54
C GLU A 152 -19.48 13.31 -0.25
N LEU A 153 -19.77 12.01 -0.26
CA LEU A 153 -20.96 11.42 -0.87
C LEU A 153 -22.24 11.55 -0.02
N GLY A 154 -22.17 12.24 1.12
CA GLY A 154 -23.31 12.51 2.01
C GLY A 154 -23.53 11.48 3.11
N TYR A 155 -22.66 10.48 3.25
CA TYR A 155 -22.70 9.45 4.29
C TYR A 155 -21.61 9.70 5.35
N ALA A 156 -21.73 10.79 6.11
CA ALA A 156 -20.76 11.19 7.13
C ALA A 156 -20.79 10.33 8.42
N GLY A 157 -21.71 9.37 8.55
CA GLY A 157 -21.87 8.52 9.74
C GLY A 157 -20.57 7.85 10.23
N PRO A 158 -19.80 7.17 9.36
CA PRO A 158 -18.53 6.57 9.76
C PRO A 158 -17.50 7.59 10.26
N GLU A 159 -17.48 8.80 9.72
CA GLU A 159 -16.55 9.84 10.14
C GLU A 159 -16.85 10.31 11.57
N HIS A 160 -18.12 10.53 11.88
CA HIS A 160 -18.55 10.92 13.23
C HIS A 160 -18.24 9.82 14.27
N VAL A 161 -18.49 8.56 13.94
CA VAL A 161 -18.16 7.43 14.84
C VAL A 161 -16.67 7.36 15.13
N ILE A 162 -15.82 7.53 14.11
CA ILE A 162 -14.36 7.53 14.29
C ILE A 162 -13.93 8.73 15.13
N HIS A 163 -14.49 9.91 14.86
CA HIS A 163 -14.17 11.13 15.60
C HIS A 163 -14.49 10.96 17.09
N ASP A 164 -15.70 10.52 17.43
CA ASP A 164 -16.16 10.41 18.82
C ASP A 164 -15.44 9.29 19.57
N ALA A 165 -15.17 8.17 18.90
CA ALA A 165 -14.35 7.10 19.47
C ALA A 165 -12.91 7.56 19.70
N SER A 166 -12.32 8.33 18.78
CA SER A 166 -10.97 8.88 18.95
C SER A 166 -10.91 9.90 20.09
N ALA A 167 -11.93 10.74 20.25
CA ALA A 167 -12.04 11.69 21.35
C ALA A 167 -12.15 10.99 22.72
N THR A 168 -12.84 9.84 22.76
CA THR A 168 -12.92 8.99 23.96
C THR A 168 -11.55 8.41 24.32
N VAL A 169 -10.77 7.97 23.34
CA VAL A 169 -9.40 7.46 23.57
C VAL A 169 -8.47 8.56 24.05
N VAL A 170 -8.56 9.75 23.45
CA VAL A 170 -7.77 10.93 23.84
C VAL A 170 -8.08 11.36 25.28
N THR A 171 -9.34 11.43 25.65
CA THR A 171 -9.78 11.79 27.00
C THR A 171 -9.40 10.74 28.04
N ALA A 172 -9.46 9.46 27.69
CA ALA A 172 -9.07 8.36 28.59
C ALA A 172 -7.56 8.32 28.86
N LEU A 173 -6.72 8.61 27.86
CA LEU A 173 -5.26 8.58 28.01
C LEU A 173 -4.69 9.86 28.63
N GLY A 174 -5.29 11.02 28.35
CA GLY A 174 -4.95 12.28 29.02
C GLY A 174 -3.56 12.88 28.72
N PHE A 175 -2.78 12.27 27.82
CA PHE A 175 -1.48 12.80 27.38
C PHE A 175 -1.40 12.89 25.85
N ALA A 176 -0.62 13.85 25.35
CA ALA A 176 -0.35 14.06 23.91
C ALA A 176 -1.60 13.90 23.01
N PRO A 177 -2.67 14.70 23.23
CA PRO A 177 -3.98 14.50 22.59
C PRO A 177 -3.91 14.50 21.05
N ALA A 178 -3.02 15.32 20.46
CA ALA A 178 -2.81 15.34 19.02
C ALA A 178 -2.24 14.02 18.47
N ILE A 179 -1.23 13.46 19.15
CA ILE A 179 -0.57 12.21 18.72
C ILE A 179 -1.52 11.03 18.94
N VAL A 180 -2.12 10.96 20.12
CA VAL A 180 -3.08 9.91 20.47
C VAL A 180 -4.29 9.94 19.55
N GLY A 181 -4.87 11.12 19.30
CA GLY A 181 -6.01 11.28 18.41
C GLY A 181 -5.68 10.88 16.98
N TRP A 182 -4.50 11.27 16.48
CA TRP A 182 -4.03 10.85 15.17
C TRP A 182 -3.91 9.32 15.09
N PHE A 183 -3.18 8.67 16.01
CA PHE A 183 -3.05 7.21 16.00
C PHE A 183 -4.40 6.48 16.15
N ALA A 184 -5.29 6.97 17.01
CA ALA A 184 -6.62 6.38 17.21
C ALA A 184 -7.46 6.47 15.93
N LYS A 185 -7.55 7.65 15.31
CA LYS A 185 -8.25 7.86 14.04
C LYS A 185 -7.70 6.94 12.96
N SER A 186 -6.38 6.86 12.84
CA SER A 186 -5.68 6.04 11.84
C SER A 186 -5.88 4.55 12.03
N ALA A 187 -5.84 4.08 13.28
CA ALA A 187 -6.10 2.68 13.59
C ALA A 187 -7.53 2.28 13.22
N MET A 188 -8.52 3.15 13.50
CA MET A 188 -9.92 2.91 13.12
C MET A 188 -10.12 2.93 11.61
N GLN A 189 -9.49 3.88 10.91
CA GLN A 189 -9.50 3.92 9.44
C GLN A 189 -8.87 2.67 8.83
N ALA A 190 -7.71 2.22 9.34
CA ALA A 190 -7.08 0.98 8.92
C ALA A 190 -7.96 -0.25 9.19
N ALA A 191 -8.66 -0.29 10.33
CA ALA A 191 -9.61 -1.36 10.63
C ALA A 191 -10.77 -1.42 9.61
N ILE A 192 -11.33 -0.27 9.23
CA ILE A 192 -12.34 -0.20 8.16
C ILE A 192 -11.77 -0.69 6.83
N ALA A 193 -10.54 -0.29 6.49
CA ALA A 193 -9.88 -0.78 5.27
C ALA A 193 -9.70 -2.30 5.29
N ILE A 194 -9.31 -2.89 6.43
CA ILE A 194 -9.22 -4.35 6.58
C ILE A 194 -10.58 -5.00 6.36
N LEU A 195 -11.66 -4.47 6.97
CA LEU A 195 -13.01 -5.01 6.81
C LEU A 195 -13.46 -4.96 5.35
N VAL A 196 -13.32 -3.80 4.70
CA VAL A 196 -13.70 -3.63 3.28
C VAL A 196 -12.82 -4.49 2.38
N GLY A 197 -11.53 -4.59 2.67
CA GLY A 197 -10.59 -5.45 1.96
C GLY A 197 -10.94 -6.93 2.08
N ALA A 198 -11.30 -7.40 3.29
CA ALA A 198 -11.75 -8.76 3.54
C ALA A 198 -13.05 -9.08 2.78
N ILE A 199 -14.02 -8.15 2.77
CA ILE A 199 -15.24 -8.29 1.96
C ILE A 199 -14.89 -8.40 0.47
N ALA A 200 -13.98 -7.55 -0.03
CA ALA A 200 -13.54 -7.59 -1.41
C ALA A 200 -12.83 -8.92 -1.76
N LEU A 201 -12.01 -9.45 -0.86
CA LEU A 201 -11.36 -10.77 -1.02
C LEU A 201 -12.38 -11.90 -1.16
N VAL A 202 -13.36 -11.95 -0.25
CA VAL A 202 -14.45 -12.95 -0.29
C VAL A 202 -15.28 -12.82 -1.57
N ALA A 203 -15.64 -11.60 -1.95
CA ALA A 203 -16.39 -11.34 -3.17
C ALA A 203 -15.61 -11.77 -4.42
N MET A 204 -14.30 -11.51 -4.46
CA MET A 204 -13.46 -11.87 -5.61
C MET A 204 -13.32 -13.39 -5.75
N GLY A 205 -13.13 -14.11 -4.64
CA GLY A 205 -13.06 -15.57 -4.62
C GLY A 205 -14.39 -16.25 -4.95
N ASN A 206 -15.49 -15.80 -4.35
CA ASN A 206 -16.77 -16.52 -4.42
C ASN A 206 -17.71 -16.06 -5.54
N VAL A 207 -17.53 -14.85 -6.08
CA VAL A 207 -18.42 -14.29 -7.12
C VAL A 207 -17.67 -14.10 -8.42
N VAL A 208 -16.53 -13.41 -8.40
CA VAL A 208 -15.82 -13.05 -9.63
C VAL A 208 -15.10 -14.24 -10.25
N ALA A 209 -14.35 -15.02 -9.47
CA ALA A 209 -13.64 -16.19 -9.98
C ALA A 209 -14.55 -17.25 -10.65
N PRO A 210 -15.70 -17.67 -10.07
CA PRO A 210 -16.57 -18.63 -10.74
C PRO A 210 -17.26 -18.05 -11.99
N VAL A 211 -17.69 -16.78 -11.96
CA VAL A 211 -18.30 -16.12 -13.11
C VAL A 211 -17.27 -15.96 -14.25
N TRP A 212 -16.03 -15.60 -13.93
CA TRP A 212 -14.95 -15.48 -14.91
C TRP A 212 -14.58 -16.84 -15.52
N LYS A 213 -14.53 -17.90 -14.70
CA LYS A 213 -14.34 -19.29 -15.18
C LYS A 213 -15.46 -19.70 -16.14
N LEU A 214 -16.73 -19.37 -15.83
CA LEU A 214 -17.88 -19.64 -16.69
C LEU A 214 -17.82 -18.86 -18.02
N VAL A 215 -17.47 -17.58 -17.98
CA VAL A 215 -17.34 -16.74 -19.18
C VAL A 215 -16.18 -17.20 -20.06
N ARG A 216 -15.01 -17.53 -19.47
CA ARG A 216 -13.84 -18.00 -20.20
C ARG A 216 -14.07 -19.38 -20.82
N ALA A 217 -14.74 -20.29 -20.10
CA ALA A 217 -15.14 -21.59 -20.64
C ALA A 217 -16.12 -21.47 -21.82
N ARG A 218 -17.00 -20.46 -21.79
CA ARG A 218 -17.94 -20.17 -22.88
C ARG A 218 -17.22 -19.59 -24.11
N SER A 219 -16.23 -18.72 -23.91
CA SER A 219 -15.40 -18.16 -24.98
C SER A 219 -14.56 -19.24 -25.70
N GLN A 220 -13.96 -20.18 -24.97
CA GLN A 220 -13.20 -21.29 -25.56
C GLN A 220 -14.08 -22.27 -26.35
N LYS A 221 -15.37 -22.40 -26.01
CA LYS A 221 -16.32 -23.21 -26.79
C LYS A 221 -16.78 -22.56 -28.10
N ILE A 222 -16.67 -21.24 -28.23
CA ILE A 222 -17.08 -20.49 -29.44
C ILE A 222 -15.96 -20.50 -30.50
N GLN A 223 -14.71 -20.79 -30.10
CA GLN A 223 -13.56 -20.88 -31.01
C GLN A 223 -13.25 -22.31 -31.50
N ARG A 224 -14.13 -23.29 -31.22
CA ARG A 224 -14.11 -24.64 -31.81
C ARG A 224 -15.33 -24.84 -32.66
#